data_AF-A0AAE8T048-F1
#
_entry.id   AF-A0AAE8T048-F1
#
_cell.length_a   1.000
_cell.length_b   1.000
_cell.length_c   1.000
_cell.angle_alpha   90.00
_cell.angle_beta   90.00
_cell.angle_gamma   90.00
#
_symmetry.space_group_name_H-M   'P 1'
#
loop_
_entity.id
_entity.type
_entity.pdbx_description
1 polymer ?
#
loop_
_entity_poly.entity_id
_entity_poly.type
_entity_poly.pdbx_seq_one_letter_code
_entity_poly.pdbx_strand_id
1 'polypeptide(L)'
;MQNPDRLDLLRGFSGAEKLTYPEEVREFVRDHGSRAFHSFIGCPPVIFSRIGQVLQAGKGFLAGTLSLTDFQQILRSAENFFRGWDPEQATYPTEDPEWGQLAEAFRHACLLRILRFPDAFAVSCNDPTIQTSVSAILDVCAKMPRDSVFYKRLLFPVFLAGADTSSPHQMHYAGWCVNEIKHSTKFQHPAMTDMLTRVWEQRQNSGSGMMNVPWMEFTCSEQLESQHAYLFF
;
A
#
# COMPACT_ATOMS: atom_id res chain seq x y z
N MET A 1 -18.27 -13.57 -12.23
CA MET A 1 -18.44 -13.45 -10.77
C MET A 1 -17.28 -12.65 -10.22
N GLN A 2 -17.53 -11.42 -9.79
CA GLN A 2 -16.53 -10.60 -9.09
C GLN A 2 -16.38 -11.14 -7.67
N ASN A 3 -15.15 -11.47 -7.27
CA ASN A 3 -14.87 -12.03 -5.96
C ASN A 3 -14.66 -10.88 -4.96
N PRO A 4 -15.47 -10.77 -3.89
CA PRO A 4 -15.46 -9.63 -2.97
C PRO A 4 -14.11 -9.41 -2.24
N ASP A 5 -13.30 -10.47 -2.12
CA ASP A 5 -12.04 -10.50 -1.36
C ASP A 5 -10.93 -9.57 -1.87
N ARG A 6 -10.95 -9.25 -3.17
CA ARG A 6 -9.96 -8.36 -3.81
C ARG A 6 -10.20 -6.89 -3.48
N LEU A 7 -11.47 -6.53 -3.21
CA LEU A 7 -11.95 -5.15 -3.18
C LEU A 7 -11.51 -4.38 -1.93
N ASP A 8 -11.44 -5.03 -0.77
CA ASP A 8 -11.44 -4.28 0.50
C ASP A 8 -10.04 -3.96 1.06
N LEU A 9 -8.99 -4.73 0.73
CA LEU A 9 -7.60 -4.37 1.10
C LEU A 9 -7.26 -2.98 0.55
N LEU A 10 -7.42 -2.85 -0.76
CA LEU A 10 -7.01 -1.70 -1.54
C LEU A 10 -7.91 -0.48 -1.27
N ARG A 11 -9.18 -0.71 -0.96
CA ARG A 11 -10.09 0.30 -0.42
C ARG A 11 -9.63 0.82 0.94
N GLY A 12 -9.28 -0.07 1.87
CA GLY A 12 -8.81 0.31 3.20
C GLY A 12 -7.52 1.15 3.18
N PHE A 13 -6.64 0.92 2.21
CA PHE A 13 -5.44 1.77 2.04
C PHE A 13 -5.77 3.21 1.59
N SER A 14 -6.84 3.40 0.80
CA SER A 14 -7.20 4.71 0.22
C SER A 14 -7.81 5.71 1.19
N GLY A 15 -8.38 5.25 2.29
CA GLY A 15 -8.93 6.11 3.32
C GLY A 15 -9.44 5.27 4.47
N ALA A 16 -9.29 5.76 5.69
CA ALA A 16 -9.67 4.97 6.84
C ALA A 16 -11.17 4.69 6.77
N GLU A 17 -12.02 5.64 6.40
CA GLU A 17 -13.47 5.54 6.26
C GLU A 17 -14.02 4.47 5.28
N LYS A 18 -13.18 3.91 4.40
CA LYS A 18 -13.60 2.91 3.40
C LYS A 18 -13.60 1.49 4.00
N LEU A 19 -14.60 0.69 3.66
CA LEU A 19 -14.88 -0.66 4.22
C LEU A 19 -13.59 -1.47 4.46
N THR A 20 -13.37 -1.81 5.73
CA THR A 20 -12.36 -2.76 6.20
C THR A 20 -13.16 -3.98 6.62
N TYR A 21 -12.71 -5.18 6.27
CA TYR A 21 -13.32 -6.41 6.78
C TYR A 21 -13.50 -6.33 8.30
N PRO A 22 -14.63 -6.82 8.86
CA PRO A 22 -14.76 -7.00 10.29
C PRO A 22 -13.57 -7.78 10.84
N GLU A 23 -13.23 -7.54 12.12
CA GLU A 23 -12.08 -8.19 12.77
C GLU A 23 -12.14 -9.71 12.62
N GLU A 24 -13.31 -10.30 12.86
CA GLU A 24 -13.59 -11.74 12.71
C GLU A 24 -13.20 -12.29 11.33
N VAL A 25 -13.42 -11.53 10.25
CA VAL A 25 -13.06 -11.95 8.89
C VAL A 25 -11.55 -11.85 8.67
N ARG A 26 -10.88 -10.86 9.26
CA ARG A 26 -9.41 -10.74 9.17
C ARG A 26 -8.72 -11.87 9.93
N GLU A 27 -9.25 -12.22 11.10
CA GLU A 27 -8.78 -13.36 11.89
C GLU A 27 -9.05 -14.69 11.17
N PHE A 28 -10.23 -14.84 10.57
CA PHE A 28 -10.53 -16.01 9.75
C PHE A 28 -9.58 -16.16 8.56
N VAL A 29 -9.27 -15.08 7.84
CA VAL A 29 -8.28 -15.12 6.73
C VAL A 29 -6.88 -15.46 7.24
N ARG A 30 -6.47 -14.89 8.38
CA ARG A 30 -5.19 -15.20 9.05
C ARG A 30 -5.10 -16.68 9.41
N ASP A 31 -6.14 -17.22 10.01
CA ASP A 31 -6.13 -18.53 10.67
C ASP A 31 -6.52 -19.69 9.71
N HIS A 32 -7.37 -19.42 8.70
CA HIS A 32 -7.98 -20.45 7.85
C HIS A 32 -7.86 -20.19 6.33
N GLY A 33 -7.63 -18.95 5.90
CA GLY A 33 -7.55 -18.55 4.47
C GLY A 33 -6.14 -18.58 3.85
N SER A 34 -5.14 -19.04 4.60
CA SER A 34 -3.73 -18.67 4.40
C SER A 34 -3.17 -18.94 3.00
N ARG A 35 -3.43 -20.12 2.41
CA ARG A 35 -2.87 -20.47 1.09
C ARG A 35 -3.61 -19.81 -0.06
N ALA A 36 -4.94 -19.76 -0.04
CA ALA A 36 -5.74 -19.18 -1.12
C ALA A 36 -5.60 -17.66 -1.17
N PHE A 37 -5.63 -16.99 -0.02
CA PHE A 37 -5.48 -15.54 0.08
C PHE A 37 -4.08 -15.08 -0.35
N HIS A 38 -3.03 -15.75 0.15
CA HIS A 38 -1.65 -15.46 -0.22
C HIS A 38 -1.44 -15.72 -1.72
N SER A 39 -1.96 -16.84 -2.23
CA SER A 39 -1.96 -17.17 -3.67
C SER A 39 -2.73 -16.18 -4.53
N PHE A 40 -3.70 -15.44 -3.99
CA PHE A 40 -4.56 -14.54 -4.77
C PHE A 40 -4.11 -13.07 -4.71
N ILE A 41 -3.69 -12.60 -3.54
CA ILE A 41 -3.31 -11.19 -3.31
C ILE A 41 -1.80 -10.98 -3.44
N GLY A 42 -0.98 -11.97 -3.11
CA GLY A 42 0.47 -11.77 -3.02
C GLY A 42 0.98 -11.34 -1.65
N CYS A 43 0.07 -10.95 -0.75
CA CYS A 43 0.41 -10.43 0.57
C CYS A 43 0.31 -11.53 1.64
N PRO A 44 1.34 -11.70 2.50
CA PRO A 44 1.27 -12.60 3.64
C PRO A 44 0.08 -12.29 4.57
N PRO A 45 -0.68 -13.30 5.03
CA PRO A 45 -1.86 -13.08 5.88
C PRO A 45 -1.58 -12.31 7.17
N VAL A 46 -0.38 -12.48 7.75
CA VAL A 46 0.04 -11.75 8.95
C VAL A 46 0.24 -10.26 8.71
N ILE A 47 0.81 -9.89 7.55
CA ILE A 47 0.94 -8.50 7.12
C ILE A 47 -0.44 -7.91 6.90
N PHE A 48 -1.31 -8.66 6.21
CA PHE A 48 -2.70 -8.28 5.95
C PHE A 48 -3.49 -8.00 7.24
N SER A 49 -3.45 -8.94 8.18
CA SER A 49 -4.13 -8.81 9.48
C SER A 49 -3.64 -7.56 10.21
N ARG A 50 -2.32 -7.34 10.22
CA ARG A 50 -1.72 -6.22 10.95
C ARG A 50 -2.10 -4.87 10.36
N ILE A 51 -2.02 -4.71 9.05
CA ILE A 51 -2.41 -3.44 8.43
C ILE A 51 -3.92 -3.20 8.58
N GLY A 52 -4.74 -4.26 8.52
CA GLY A 52 -6.18 -4.15 8.78
C GLY A 52 -6.51 -3.62 10.18
N GLN A 53 -5.76 -4.01 11.21
CA GLN A 53 -5.88 -3.46 12.57
C GLN A 53 -5.55 -1.96 12.60
N VAL A 54 -4.49 -1.54 11.93
CA VAL A 54 -4.10 -0.12 11.86
C VAL A 54 -5.16 0.71 11.16
N LEU A 55 -5.70 0.21 10.03
CA LEU A 55 -6.74 0.90 9.28
C LEU A 55 -8.03 1.03 10.12
N GLN A 56 -8.40 -0.02 10.85
CA GLN A 56 -9.52 0.03 11.79
C GLN A 56 -9.29 1.05 12.93
N ALA A 57 -8.07 1.11 13.47
CA ALA A 57 -7.72 2.10 14.48
C ALA A 57 -7.75 3.53 13.89
N GLY A 58 -7.30 3.70 12.65
CA GLY A 58 -7.41 4.97 11.92
C GLY A 58 -8.86 5.43 11.75
N LYS A 59 -9.79 4.50 11.45
CA LYS A 59 -11.24 4.80 11.46
C LYS A 59 -11.68 5.30 12.83
N GLY A 60 -11.31 4.56 13.87
CA GLY A 60 -11.69 4.88 15.23
C GLY A 60 -11.19 6.26 15.66
N PHE A 61 -9.97 6.61 15.27
CA PHE A 61 -9.35 7.91 15.51
C PHE A 61 -10.09 9.04 14.77
N LEU A 62 -10.36 8.88 13.47
CA LEU A 62 -11.12 9.87 12.70
C LEU A 62 -12.55 10.05 13.21
N ALA A 63 -13.18 8.98 13.71
CA ALA A 63 -14.52 9.03 14.31
C ALA A 63 -14.53 9.57 15.76
N GLY A 64 -13.37 9.92 16.34
CA GLY A 64 -13.26 10.38 17.72
C GLY A 64 -13.49 9.30 18.79
N THR A 65 -13.60 8.04 18.38
CA THR A 65 -13.81 6.87 19.28
C THR A 65 -12.51 6.30 19.85
N LEU A 66 -11.36 6.71 19.30
CA LEU A 66 -10.03 6.33 19.74
C LEU A 66 -9.19 7.59 19.99
N SER A 67 -8.50 7.67 21.13
CA SER A 67 -7.65 8.82 21.42
C SER A 67 -6.40 8.86 20.52
N LEU A 68 -5.83 10.05 20.33
CA LEU A 68 -4.57 10.20 19.60
C LEU A 68 -3.45 9.36 20.24
N THR A 69 -3.38 9.33 21.57
CA THR A 69 -2.35 8.59 22.30
C THR A 69 -2.46 7.09 22.05
N ASP A 70 -3.68 6.54 22.12
CA ASP A 70 -3.91 5.10 21.86
C ASP A 70 -3.62 4.76 20.40
N PHE A 71 -4.03 5.62 19.46
CA PHE A 71 -3.74 5.41 18.05
C PHE A 71 -2.23 5.42 17.77
N GLN A 72 -1.49 6.36 18.35
CA GLN A 72 -0.03 6.41 18.23
C GLN A 72 0.67 5.18 18.85
N GLN A 73 0.11 4.57 19.89
CA GLN A 73 0.63 3.31 20.42
C GLN A 73 0.41 2.15 19.44
N ILE A 74 -0.76 2.08 18.80
CA ILE A 74 -1.05 1.09 17.75
C ILE A 74 -0.11 1.27 16.56
N LEU A 75 0.11 2.51 16.11
CA LEU A 75 1.04 2.81 15.00
C LEU A 75 2.48 2.36 15.33
N ARG A 76 2.99 2.70 16.50
CA ARG A 76 4.33 2.27 16.96
C ARG A 76 4.45 0.74 17.03
N SER A 77 3.41 0.09 17.57
CA SER A 77 3.36 -1.37 17.64
C SER A 77 3.36 -1.99 16.24
N ALA A 78 2.64 -1.41 15.28
CA ALA A 78 2.60 -1.87 13.90
C ALA A 78 3.92 -1.64 13.17
N GLU A 79 4.55 -0.49 13.36
CA GLU A 79 5.87 -0.20 12.81
C GLU A 79 6.91 -1.21 13.30
N ASN A 80 6.98 -1.46 14.61
CA ASN A 80 7.89 -2.45 15.18
C ASN A 80 7.65 -3.84 14.59
N PHE A 81 6.39 -4.24 14.41
CA PHE A 81 6.05 -5.50 13.74
C PHE A 81 6.59 -5.53 12.30
N PHE A 82 6.26 -4.53 11.46
CA PHE A 82 6.68 -4.56 10.05
C PHE A 82 8.19 -4.42 9.88
N ARG A 83 8.90 -3.74 10.78
CA ARG A 83 10.37 -3.67 10.75
C ARG A 83 11.04 -4.95 11.26
N GLY A 84 10.42 -5.66 12.20
CA GLY A 84 10.94 -6.90 12.76
C GLY A 84 10.45 -8.18 12.06
N TRP A 85 9.53 -8.07 11.11
CA TRP A 85 9.02 -9.22 10.36
C TRP A 85 10.02 -9.64 9.28
N ASP A 86 10.41 -10.90 9.31
CA ASP A 86 11.38 -11.50 8.39
C ASP A 86 10.67 -12.29 7.28
N PRO A 87 10.77 -11.87 6.00
CA PRO A 87 10.21 -12.61 4.86
C PRO A 87 10.80 -14.03 4.73
N GLU A 88 12.06 -14.25 5.09
CA GLU A 88 12.71 -15.56 4.90
C GLU A 88 12.15 -16.63 5.85
N GLN A 89 11.57 -16.22 6.97
CA GLN A 89 10.96 -17.12 7.95
C GLN A 89 9.45 -17.34 7.71
N ALA A 90 8.89 -16.72 6.68
CA ALA A 90 7.46 -16.81 6.38
C ALA A 90 7.10 -18.10 5.64
N THR A 91 5.87 -18.57 5.85
CA THR A 91 5.33 -19.71 5.10
C THR A 91 4.62 -19.25 3.82
N TYR A 92 5.09 -19.73 2.68
CA TYR A 92 4.57 -19.39 1.36
C TYR A 92 3.74 -20.52 0.75
N PRO A 93 2.88 -20.23 -0.25
CA PRO A 93 2.08 -21.25 -0.94
C PRO A 93 2.91 -22.26 -1.71
N THR A 94 4.05 -21.82 -2.26
CA THR A 94 5.03 -22.63 -3.00
C THR A 94 6.45 -22.24 -2.59
N GLU A 95 7.44 -23.04 -2.99
CA GLU A 95 8.87 -22.77 -2.74
C GLU A 95 9.47 -21.72 -3.69
N ASP A 96 8.64 -21.02 -4.47
CA ASP A 96 9.11 -20.00 -5.41
C ASP A 96 9.70 -18.81 -4.63
N PRO A 97 10.97 -18.45 -4.87
CA PRO A 97 11.65 -17.39 -4.11
C PRO A 97 11.04 -16.00 -4.33
N GLU A 98 10.29 -15.78 -5.41
CA GLU A 98 9.65 -14.50 -5.71
C GLU A 98 8.52 -14.16 -4.72
N TRP A 99 8.01 -15.16 -4.00
CA TRP A 99 7.11 -14.93 -2.88
C TRP A 99 7.73 -14.06 -1.78
N GLY A 100 8.99 -14.32 -1.43
CA GLY A 100 9.74 -13.53 -0.47
C GLY A 100 9.87 -12.08 -0.91
N GLN A 101 10.21 -11.88 -2.18
CA GLN A 101 10.34 -10.55 -2.78
C GLN A 101 9.01 -9.79 -2.78
N LEU A 102 7.92 -10.45 -3.16
CA LEU A 102 6.60 -9.85 -3.18
C LEU A 102 6.12 -9.46 -1.77
N ALA A 103 6.34 -10.35 -0.80
CA ALA A 103 6.02 -10.09 0.60
C ALA A 103 6.80 -8.90 1.15
N GLU A 104 8.08 -8.77 0.80
CA GLU A 104 8.94 -7.65 1.18
C GLU A 104 8.41 -6.32 0.62
N ALA A 105 7.98 -6.29 -0.64
CA ALA A 105 7.36 -5.11 -1.23
C ALA A 105 6.05 -4.73 -0.49
N PHE A 106 5.21 -5.70 -0.14
CA PHE A 106 3.99 -5.45 0.64
C PHE A 106 4.27 -4.96 2.07
N ARG A 107 5.32 -5.48 2.71
CA ARG A 107 5.77 -5.02 4.04
C ARG A 107 6.14 -3.53 4.00
N HIS A 108 6.95 -3.13 3.03
CA HIS A 108 7.32 -1.74 2.84
C HIS A 108 6.17 -0.84 2.41
N ALA A 109 5.24 -1.36 1.60
CA ALA A 109 3.99 -0.66 1.28
C ALA A 109 3.16 -0.35 2.54
N CYS A 110 3.07 -1.31 3.46
CA CYS A 110 2.40 -1.11 4.75
C CYS A 110 3.15 -0.10 5.62
N LEU A 111 4.49 -0.14 5.66
CA LEU A 111 5.31 0.85 6.36
C LEU A 111 5.05 2.27 5.84
N LEU A 112 5.05 2.48 4.52
CA LEU A 112 4.71 3.77 3.94
C LEU A 112 3.32 4.23 4.39
N ARG A 113 2.31 3.33 4.36
CA ARG A 113 0.95 3.69 4.76
C ARG A 113 0.84 4.13 6.21
N ILE A 114 1.50 3.44 7.15
CA ILE A 114 1.42 3.77 8.58
C ILE A 114 2.18 5.06 8.91
N LEU A 115 3.26 5.37 8.18
CA LEU A 115 4.03 6.62 8.34
C LEU A 115 3.25 7.85 7.86
N ARG A 116 2.13 7.65 7.15
CA ARG A 116 1.16 8.70 6.79
C ARG A 116 0.04 8.89 7.82
N PHE A 117 0.06 8.17 8.93
CA PHE A 117 -0.86 8.40 10.04
C PHE A 117 -0.14 9.00 11.25
N PRO A 118 -0.85 9.74 12.11
CA PRO A 118 -2.23 10.21 11.94
C PRO A 118 -2.36 11.40 10.96
N ASP A 119 -1.25 12.09 10.68
CA ASP A 119 -1.18 13.23 9.78
C ASP A 119 -0.33 12.86 8.55
N ALA A 120 -0.97 12.82 7.38
CA ALA A 120 -0.32 12.44 6.14
C ALA A 120 0.65 13.50 5.61
N PHE A 121 0.56 14.75 6.09
CA PHE A 121 1.43 15.86 5.66
C PHE A 121 2.68 16.00 6.53
N ALA A 122 2.68 15.44 7.75
CA ALA A 122 3.73 15.64 8.74
C ALA A 122 5.11 15.14 8.31
N VAL A 123 5.17 13.98 7.64
CA VAL A 123 6.44 13.32 7.29
C VAL A 123 6.81 13.67 5.84
N SER A 124 7.99 14.26 5.65
CA SER A 124 8.53 14.57 4.32
C SER A 124 8.75 13.32 3.47
N CYS A 125 8.57 13.42 2.16
CA CYS A 125 9.01 12.38 1.22
C CYS A 125 10.53 12.12 1.29
N ASN A 126 11.34 13.10 1.72
CA ASN A 126 12.78 12.96 1.88
C ASN A 126 13.20 12.33 3.21
N ASP A 127 12.25 12.01 4.09
CA ASP A 127 12.56 11.33 5.33
C ASP A 127 13.28 9.99 5.03
N PRO A 128 14.42 9.69 5.69
CA PRO A 128 15.17 8.46 5.43
C PRO A 128 14.33 7.19 5.57
N THR A 129 13.33 7.18 6.45
CA THR A 129 12.44 6.03 6.66
C THR A 129 11.50 5.80 5.48
N ILE A 130 11.01 6.88 4.85
CA ILE A 130 10.23 6.84 3.62
C ILE A 130 11.12 6.38 2.47
N GLN A 131 12.30 7.01 2.30
CA GLN A 131 13.24 6.70 1.23
C GLN A 131 13.74 5.24 1.26
N THR A 132 13.94 4.70 2.46
CA THR A 132 14.27 3.28 2.66
C THR A 132 13.17 2.38 2.11
N SER A 133 11.90 2.69 2.42
CA SER A 133 10.77 1.86 1.98
C SER A 133 10.47 2.01 0.49
N VAL A 134 10.58 3.23 -0.04
CA VAL A 134 10.48 3.50 -1.49
C VAL A 134 11.54 2.69 -2.24
N SER A 135 12.81 2.80 -1.83
CA SER A 135 13.92 2.10 -2.50
C SER A 135 13.74 0.59 -2.44
N ALA A 136 13.36 0.04 -1.28
CA ALA A 136 13.15 -1.40 -1.13
C ALA A 136 12.06 -1.95 -2.07
N ILE A 137 10.95 -1.22 -2.25
CA ILE A 137 9.90 -1.61 -3.20
C ILE A 137 10.42 -1.57 -4.64
N LEU A 138 11.09 -0.49 -5.03
CA LEU A 138 11.62 -0.34 -6.39
C LEU A 138 12.74 -1.35 -6.69
N ASP A 139 13.55 -1.71 -5.70
CA ASP A 139 14.57 -2.75 -5.82
C ASP A 139 13.94 -4.14 -6.05
N VAL A 140 12.81 -4.44 -5.41
CA VAL A 140 12.04 -5.66 -5.71
C VAL A 140 11.59 -5.66 -7.17
N CYS A 141 11.07 -4.54 -7.67
CA CYS A 141 10.68 -4.42 -9.08
C CYS A 141 11.86 -4.57 -10.04
N ALA A 142 13.05 -4.10 -9.67
CA ALA A 142 14.24 -4.24 -10.49
C ALA A 142 14.75 -5.69 -10.54
N LYS A 143 14.57 -6.46 -9.47
CA LYS A 143 15.05 -7.85 -9.34
C LYS A 143 14.09 -8.87 -9.94
N MET A 144 12.78 -8.65 -9.83
CA MET A 144 11.78 -9.61 -10.27
C MET A 144 11.64 -9.63 -11.81
N PRO A 145 11.70 -10.82 -12.46
CA PRO A 145 11.47 -10.95 -13.89
C PRO A 145 10.11 -10.38 -14.30
N ARG A 146 10.08 -9.61 -15.40
CA ARG A 146 8.86 -8.90 -15.82
C ARG A 146 7.76 -9.83 -16.33
N ASP A 147 8.14 -10.96 -16.89
CA ASP A 147 7.25 -12.02 -17.36
C ASP A 147 6.74 -12.91 -16.22
N SER A 148 7.24 -12.72 -15.00
CA SER A 148 6.75 -13.40 -13.82
C SER A 148 5.28 -13.08 -13.54
N VAL A 149 4.55 -14.10 -13.06
CA VAL A 149 3.20 -13.98 -12.52
C VAL A 149 3.13 -13.12 -11.25
N PHE A 150 4.25 -12.97 -10.55
CA PHE A 150 4.37 -12.17 -9.33
C PHE A 150 4.54 -10.68 -9.63
N TYR A 151 5.19 -10.33 -10.74
CA TYR A 151 5.48 -8.93 -11.10
C TYR A 151 4.19 -8.10 -11.19
N LYS A 152 3.12 -8.70 -11.73
CA LYS A 152 1.80 -8.07 -11.86
C LYS A 152 1.18 -7.70 -10.51
N ARG A 153 1.57 -8.37 -9.43
CA ARG A 153 1.06 -8.16 -8.07
C ARG A 153 1.80 -7.03 -7.34
N LEU A 154 2.91 -6.54 -7.89
CA LEU A 154 3.65 -5.40 -7.35
C LEU A 154 2.96 -4.05 -7.60
N LEU A 155 1.85 -4.03 -8.35
CA LEU A 155 1.17 -2.80 -8.74
C LEU A 155 0.85 -1.89 -7.57
N PHE A 156 0.31 -2.44 -6.49
CA PHE A 156 -0.04 -1.68 -5.30
C PHE A 156 1.20 -1.17 -4.54
N PRO A 157 2.20 -2.02 -4.21
CA PRO A 157 3.46 -1.54 -3.67
C PRO A 157 4.12 -0.44 -4.50
N VAL A 158 4.23 -0.63 -5.82
CA VAL A 158 4.84 0.34 -6.74
C VAL A 158 4.08 1.65 -6.75
N PHE A 159 2.75 1.60 -6.74
CA PHE A 159 1.94 2.80 -6.64
C PHE A 159 2.28 3.60 -5.37
N LEU A 160 2.37 2.94 -4.21
CA LEU A 160 2.72 3.62 -2.96
C LEU A 160 4.13 4.20 -3.00
N ALA A 161 5.10 3.44 -3.52
CA ALA A 161 6.46 3.94 -3.70
C ALA A 161 6.51 5.16 -4.65
N GLY A 162 5.77 5.09 -5.76
CA GLY A 162 5.64 6.16 -6.75
C GLY A 162 4.96 7.42 -6.19
N ALA A 163 3.96 7.24 -5.34
CA ALA A 163 3.29 8.35 -4.66
C ALA A 163 4.23 9.02 -3.65
N ASP A 164 5.01 8.25 -2.91
CA ASP A 164 5.82 8.75 -1.79
C ASP A 164 7.27 9.13 -2.14
N THR A 165 7.72 8.87 -3.37
CA THR A 165 9.04 9.32 -3.84
C THR A 165 9.05 10.80 -4.24
N SER A 166 10.12 11.51 -3.88
CA SER A 166 10.45 12.87 -4.34
C SER A 166 11.47 12.89 -5.48
N SER A 167 12.06 11.73 -5.82
CA SER A 167 13.15 11.64 -6.79
C SER A 167 12.60 11.53 -8.22
N PRO A 168 12.96 12.44 -9.15
CA PRO A 168 12.47 12.38 -10.52
C PRO A 168 12.76 11.05 -11.24
N HIS A 169 13.92 10.45 -11.00
CA HIS A 169 14.26 9.17 -11.63
C HIS A 169 13.46 8.01 -11.03
N GLN A 170 13.20 8.03 -9.73
CA GLN A 170 12.35 7.02 -9.08
C GLN A 170 10.88 7.17 -9.50
N MET A 171 10.38 8.39 -9.64
CA MET A 171 9.04 8.66 -10.19
C MET A 171 8.91 8.09 -11.60
N HIS A 172 9.88 8.35 -12.47
CA HIS A 172 9.90 7.82 -13.83
C HIS A 172 9.95 6.28 -13.84
N TYR A 173 10.81 5.70 -13.00
CA TYR A 173 10.94 4.26 -12.89
C TYR A 173 9.65 3.60 -12.37
N ALA A 174 9.03 4.15 -11.32
CA ALA A 174 7.73 3.68 -10.82
C ALA A 174 6.65 3.77 -11.91
N GLY A 175 6.60 4.88 -12.65
CA GLY A 175 5.69 5.04 -13.79
C GLY A 175 5.92 3.99 -14.88
N TRP A 176 7.17 3.68 -15.19
CA TRP A 176 7.51 2.61 -16.13
C TRP A 176 7.05 1.24 -15.61
N CYS A 177 7.33 0.90 -14.36
CA CYS A 177 6.86 -0.36 -13.75
C CYS A 177 5.33 -0.50 -13.80
N VAL A 178 4.60 0.57 -13.45
CA VAL A 178 3.12 0.59 -13.54
C VAL A 178 2.65 0.35 -14.97
N ASN A 179 3.27 0.99 -15.95
CA ASN A 179 2.90 0.82 -17.36
C ASN A 179 3.19 -0.59 -17.89
N GLU A 180 4.30 -1.19 -17.49
CA GLU A 180 4.61 -2.59 -17.83
C GLU A 180 3.58 -3.57 -17.24
N ILE A 181 3.16 -3.37 -15.99
CA ILE A 181 2.10 -4.19 -15.37
C ILE A 181 0.78 -4.02 -16.13
N LYS A 182 0.41 -2.79 -16.51
CA LYS A 182 -0.80 -2.53 -17.31
C LYS A 182 -0.73 -3.22 -18.68
N HIS A 183 0.41 -3.11 -19.36
CA HIS A 183 0.60 -3.72 -20.68
C HIS A 183 0.50 -5.25 -20.59
N SER A 184 1.14 -5.87 -19.60
CA SER A 184 1.17 -7.33 -19.43
C SER A 184 -0.15 -7.93 -18.91
N THR A 185 -0.98 -7.16 -18.23
CA THR A 185 -2.31 -7.58 -17.74
C THR A 185 -3.43 -7.29 -18.74
N LYS A 186 -3.19 -6.43 -19.74
CA LYS A 186 -4.19 -5.85 -20.65
C LYS A 186 -5.32 -5.10 -19.92
N PHE A 187 -5.19 -4.87 -18.62
CA PHE A 187 -6.16 -4.13 -17.84
C PHE A 187 -5.71 -2.68 -17.74
N GLN A 188 -6.55 -1.78 -18.24
CA GLN A 188 -6.30 -0.35 -18.15
C GLN A 188 -6.80 0.14 -16.79
N HIS A 189 -5.90 0.70 -15.98
CA HIS A 189 -6.23 1.43 -14.75
C HIS A 189 -5.97 2.93 -14.93
N PRO A 190 -6.83 3.67 -15.66
CA PRO A 190 -6.68 5.12 -15.81
C PRO A 190 -6.59 5.80 -14.44
N ALA A 191 -7.48 5.42 -13.52
CA ALA A 191 -7.61 6.08 -12.23
C ALA A 191 -6.33 6.08 -11.37
N MET A 192 -5.50 5.03 -11.42
CA MET A 192 -4.23 5.01 -10.67
C MET A 192 -3.15 5.82 -11.34
N THR A 193 -3.04 5.70 -12.68
CA THR A 193 -2.07 6.47 -13.45
C THR A 193 -2.39 7.96 -13.33
N ASP A 194 -3.66 8.33 -13.45
CA ASP A 194 -4.13 9.71 -13.28
C ASP A 194 -3.84 10.22 -11.87
N MET A 195 -4.00 9.37 -10.84
CA MET A 195 -3.69 9.76 -9.47
C MET A 195 -2.20 10.00 -9.24
N LEU A 196 -1.32 9.12 -9.73
CA LEU A 196 0.12 9.34 -9.65
C LEU A 196 0.51 10.61 -10.41
N THR A 197 -0.04 10.82 -11.61
CA THR A 197 0.17 12.05 -12.37
C THR A 197 -0.24 13.27 -11.56
N ARG A 198 -1.42 13.28 -10.93
CA ARG A 198 -1.87 14.39 -10.07
C ARG A 198 -0.95 14.63 -8.87
N VAL A 199 -0.52 13.56 -8.19
CA VAL A 199 0.44 13.65 -7.07
C VAL A 199 1.74 14.31 -7.55
N TRP A 200 2.25 13.90 -8.70
CA TRP A 200 3.50 14.39 -9.26
C TRP A 200 3.40 15.83 -9.76
N GLU A 201 2.33 16.18 -10.46
CA GLU A 201 2.04 17.56 -10.91
C GLU A 201 1.91 18.51 -9.73
N GLN A 202 1.13 18.14 -8.71
CA GLN A 202 0.98 18.96 -7.50
C GLN A 202 2.31 19.10 -6.76
N ARG A 203 3.13 18.05 -6.70
CA ARG A 203 4.47 18.12 -6.08
C ARG A 203 5.39 19.08 -6.83
N GLN A 204 5.36 19.10 -8.16
CA GLN A 204 6.12 20.05 -8.98
C GLN A 204 5.64 21.49 -8.76
N ASN A 205 4.32 21.71 -8.69
CA ASN A 205 3.72 23.04 -8.55
C ASN A 205 3.86 23.63 -7.13
N SER A 206 4.05 22.79 -6.11
CA SER A 206 4.10 23.23 -4.70
C SER A 206 5.41 23.91 -4.31
N GLY A 207 6.40 24.01 -5.22
CA GLY A 207 7.65 24.79 -5.08
C GLY A 207 8.64 24.29 -4.02
N SER A 208 8.17 23.60 -2.98
CA SER A 208 9.01 23.10 -1.89
C SER A 208 9.51 21.68 -2.11
N GLY A 209 8.91 20.86 -2.98
CA GLY A 209 9.32 19.46 -3.30
C GLY A 209 9.45 18.49 -2.11
N MET A 210 9.34 19.00 -0.88
CA MET A 210 9.70 18.35 0.38
C MET A 210 8.47 17.87 1.12
N MET A 211 7.32 18.53 0.94
CA MET A 211 6.07 18.13 1.60
C MET A 211 5.42 16.95 0.87
N ASN A 212 4.85 16.03 1.65
CA ASN A 212 4.07 14.95 1.09
C ASN A 212 2.83 15.52 0.37
N VAL A 213 2.44 14.88 -0.73
CA VAL A 213 1.17 15.14 -1.41
C VAL A 213 0.33 13.88 -1.19
N PRO A 214 -0.54 13.84 -0.17
CA PRO A 214 -1.23 12.62 0.20
C PRO A 214 -2.24 12.25 -0.89
N TRP A 215 -1.96 11.17 -1.61
CA TRP A 215 -2.81 10.71 -2.70
C TRP A 215 -4.26 10.41 -2.26
N MET A 216 -4.46 10.12 -0.98
CA MET A 216 -5.75 9.84 -0.34
C MET A 216 -6.71 11.04 -0.42
N GLU A 217 -6.18 12.27 -0.42
CA GLU A 217 -6.98 13.49 -0.58
C GLU A 217 -7.75 13.51 -1.91
N PHE A 218 -7.16 12.97 -2.97
CA PHE A 218 -7.82 12.84 -4.28
C PHE A 218 -8.91 11.78 -4.29
N THR A 219 -8.99 10.96 -3.24
CA THR A 219 -9.91 9.82 -3.17
C THR A 219 -10.99 9.94 -2.10
N CYS A 220 -10.78 10.82 -1.12
CA CYS A 220 -11.58 10.93 0.10
C CYS A 220 -12.11 12.33 0.39
N SER A 221 -11.91 13.30 -0.51
CA SER A 221 -12.45 14.66 -0.36
C SER A 221 -13.98 14.67 -0.26
N GLU A 222 -14.52 15.44 0.70
CA GLU A 222 -15.95 15.71 0.90
C GLU A 222 -16.62 16.33 -0.35
N GLN A 223 -15.83 16.84 -1.29
CA GLN A 223 -16.28 17.49 -2.53
C GLN A 223 -16.49 16.51 -3.69
N LEU A 224 -16.18 15.22 -3.52
CA LEU A 224 -16.38 14.20 -4.54
C LEU A 224 -17.84 13.71 -4.51
N GLU A 225 -18.62 14.05 -5.55
CA GLU A 225 -20.01 13.57 -5.74
C GLU A 225 -20.14 12.04 -5.74
N SER A 226 -19.05 11.32 -6.02
CA SER A 226 -18.92 9.89 -5.78
C SER A 226 -17.55 9.60 -5.19
N GLN A 227 -17.52 8.90 -4.05
CA GLN A 227 -16.29 8.32 -3.54
C GLN A 227 -15.82 7.25 -4.53
N HIS A 228 -14.85 7.59 -5.38
CA HIS A 228 -14.25 6.62 -6.28
C HIS A 228 -13.52 5.58 -5.42
N ALA A 229 -14.07 4.37 -5.38
CA ALA A 229 -13.32 3.21 -4.96
C ALA A 229 -12.21 3.03 -6.00
N TYR A 230 -11.01 3.52 -5.72
CA TYR A 230 -9.85 3.28 -6.57
C TYR A 230 -9.52 1.80 -6.43
N LEU A 231 -10.08 1.04 -7.35
CA LEU A 231 -9.86 -0.38 -7.48
C LEU A 231 -8.47 -0.56 -8.08
N PHE A 232 -7.48 -0.76 -7.21
CA PHE A 232 -6.14 -1.23 -7.59
C PHE A 232 -6.26 -2.67 -8.10
N PHE A 233 -6.74 -2.87 -9.33
CA PHE A 233 -6.78 -4.22 -9.94
C PHE A 233 -5.73 -4.40 -11.01
#